data_AF-A0AAV0ICL5-F1
#
_entry.id   AF-A0AAV0ICL5-F1
#
_cell.length_a   1.000
_cell.length_b   1.000
_cell.length_c   1.000
_cell.angle_alpha   90.00
_cell.angle_beta   90.00
_cell.angle_gamma   90.00
#
_symmetry.space_group_name_H-M   'P 1'
#
loop_
_entity.id
_entity.type
_entity.pdbx_description
1 polymer ?
#
loop_
_entity_poly.entity_id
_entity_poly.type
_entity_poly.pdbx_seq_one_letter_code
_entity_poly.pdbx_strand_id
1 'polypeptide(L)'
;MNVPTIGPQYKPFGGKTVVLGGDFRQTLPVVTEGGREANLNACLTRSYLWKYTKLLKLTMNMRIISDPVNTATNFNDMTFTEWVLSVESDNPISDLANIVYHDLPTSFGSMAYIKQRAIVTPTNQAVSEINSYLLNEIPGDPKTYYSSDTIASENANTSILQEQYPPEFLNSLSFNGAPEHEITLKPFTPIMLLRNLSPSNGLCNGTRILVTKLGENVIYGLIIGGTLEGSPVAIPRRQFPIRLCYAMTINKSQGQTLEQIGVLLTRPVFSHGQLYVAISRVRSAKGLHIAVANTDGKYRDFTRNIVYREVFEELE
;
A
#
# COMPACT_ATOMS: atom_id res chain seq x y z
N MET A 1 29.56 -12.97 -4.94
CA MET A 1 29.74 -12.57 -3.53
C MET A 1 30.67 -13.57 -2.87
N ASN A 2 31.80 -13.12 -2.32
CA ASN A 2 32.65 -13.95 -1.46
C ASN A 2 31.82 -14.33 -0.22
N VAL A 3 31.39 -15.58 -0.15
CA VAL A 3 30.70 -16.11 1.03
C VAL A 3 31.72 -16.11 2.16
N PRO A 4 31.51 -15.38 3.27
CA PRO A 4 32.42 -15.44 4.40
C PRO A 4 32.41 -16.88 4.91
N THR A 5 33.55 -17.57 4.86
CA THR A 5 33.74 -18.83 5.57
C THR A 5 33.63 -18.55 7.06
N ILE A 6 32.47 -18.91 7.62
CA ILE A 6 32.17 -18.78 9.05
C ILE A 6 33.13 -19.73 9.79
N GLY A 7 34.20 -19.19 10.36
CA GLY A 7 35.12 -19.96 11.22
C GLY A 7 34.39 -20.51 12.46
N PRO A 8 34.95 -21.52 13.14
CA PRO A 8 34.31 -22.23 14.25
C PRO A 8 33.90 -21.34 15.45
N GLN A 9 34.44 -20.13 15.55
CA GLN A 9 34.08 -19.12 16.55
C GLN A 9 32.85 -18.25 16.22
N TYR A 10 32.30 -18.31 15.00
CA TYR A 10 31.15 -17.50 14.60
C TYR A 10 29.84 -18.29 14.64
N LYS A 11 29.00 -18.01 15.65
CA LYS A 11 27.60 -18.47 15.69
C LYS A 11 26.71 -17.53 14.87
N PRO A 12 25.72 -18.03 14.08
CA PRO A 12 24.73 -17.18 13.43
C PRO A 12 24.12 -16.18 14.42
N PHE A 13 24.01 -14.91 14.00
CA PHE A 13 23.51 -13.80 14.84
C PHE A 13 24.19 -13.68 16.22
N GLY A 14 25.46 -14.07 16.34
CA GLY A 14 26.20 -14.02 17.61
C GLY A 14 25.65 -14.98 18.67
N GLY A 15 24.96 -16.04 18.28
CA GLY A 15 24.35 -17.01 19.19
C GLY A 15 22.99 -16.57 19.74
N LYS A 16 22.43 -15.45 19.27
CA LYS A 16 21.07 -15.04 19.61
C LYS A 16 20.06 -15.98 18.95
N THR A 17 19.00 -16.31 19.69
CA THR A 17 17.83 -16.98 19.09
C THR A 17 17.08 -15.97 18.24
N VAL A 18 16.89 -16.27 16.96
CA VAL A 18 16.17 -15.43 16.01
C VAL A 18 14.93 -16.17 15.53
N VAL A 19 13.77 -15.52 15.63
CA VAL A 19 12.51 -16.03 15.12
C VAL A 19 12.11 -15.15 13.92
N LEU A 20 11.91 -15.79 12.78
CA LEU A 20 11.51 -15.13 11.54
C LEU A 20 10.06 -15.52 11.24
N GLY A 21 9.22 -14.54 10.93
CA GLY A 21 7.82 -14.74 10.57
C GLY A 21 7.54 -14.14 9.20
N GLY A 22 6.84 -14.88 8.35
CA GLY A 22 6.51 -14.44 7.01
C GLY A 22 5.68 -15.46 6.24
N ASP A 23 5.23 -15.07 5.06
CA ASP A 23 4.52 -15.93 4.11
C ASP A 23 5.12 -15.72 2.73
N PHE A 24 5.83 -16.73 2.22
CA PHE A 24 6.53 -16.68 0.94
C PHE A 24 5.60 -16.58 -0.27
N ARG A 25 4.28 -16.73 -0.08
CA ARG A 25 3.27 -16.45 -1.13
C ARG A 25 3.00 -14.95 -1.29
N GLN A 26 3.45 -14.12 -0.35
CA GLN A 26 3.31 -12.66 -0.42
C GLN A 26 4.35 -12.03 -1.35
N THR A 27 4.41 -10.69 -1.41
CA THR A 27 5.40 -10.03 -2.27
C THR A 27 6.83 -10.28 -1.78
N LEU A 28 7.73 -10.52 -2.73
CA LEU A 28 9.16 -10.72 -2.47
C LEU A 28 9.86 -9.39 -2.21
N PRO A 29 11.09 -9.41 -1.64
CA PRO A 29 11.92 -8.22 -1.57
C PRO A 29 12.05 -7.55 -2.94
N VAL A 30 11.85 -6.23 -2.98
CA VAL A 30 11.96 -5.44 -4.21
C VAL A 30 13.41 -5.01 -4.37
N VAL A 31 14.06 -5.47 -5.45
CA VAL A 31 15.39 -5.00 -5.85
C VAL A 31 15.23 -3.96 -6.96
N THR A 32 15.70 -2.74 -6.72
CA THR A 32 15.67 -1.65 -7.71
C THR A 32 16.43 -2.07 -8.97
N GLU A 33 15.82 -1.90 -10.14
CA GLU A 33 16.34 -2.34 -11.45
C GLU A 33 16.61 -3.87 -11.54
N GLY A 34 16.15 -4.63 -10.55
CA GLY A 34 16.33 -6.08 -10.48
C GLY A 34 15.21 -6.85 -11.18
N GLY A 35 15.60 -7.85 -11.97
CA GLY A 35 14.69 -8.82 -12.55
C GLY A 35 14.24 -9.92 -11.58
N ARG A 36 13.59 -10.96 -12.13
CA ARG A 36 13.16 -12.16 -11.38
C ARG A 36 14.27 -12.76 -10.52
N GLU A 37 15.45 -12.99 -11.11
CA GLU A 37 16.59 -13.62 -10.40
C GLU A 37 17.11 -12.75 -9.26
N ALA A 38 17.18 -11.43 -9.43
CA ALA A 38 17.61 -10.52 -8.39
C ALA A 38 16.65 -10.57 -7.18
N ASN A 39 15.34 -10.56 -7.44
CA ASN A 39 14.33 -10.68 -6.40
C ASN A 39 14.39 -12.04 -5.68
N LEU A 40 14.61 -13.13 -6.42
CA LEU A 40 14.80 -14.46 -5.84
C LEU A 40 16.07 -14.53 -4.97
N ASN A 41 17.19 -14.00 -5.45
CA ASN A 41 18.46 -13.99 -4.70
C ASN A 41 18.40 -13.10 -3.45
N ALA A 42 17.53 -12.10 -3.43
CA ALA A 42 17.25 -11.30 -2.24
C ALA A 42 16.35 -12.00 -1.21
N CYS A 43 15.71 -13.13 -1.58
CA CYS A 43 14.86 -13.88 -0.66
C CYS A 43 15.67 -14.55 0.45
N LEU A 44 15.04 -14.68 1.61
CA LEU A 44 15.63 -15.31 2.79
C LEU A 44 16.07 -16.76 2.53
N THR A 45 15.33 -17.50 1.70
CA THR A 45 15.65 -18.89 1.31
C THR A 45 16.97 -19.01 0.55
N ARG A 46 17.40 -17.95 -0.15
CA ARG A 46 18.69 -17.91 -0.87
C ARG A 46 19.84 -17.38 0.00
N SER A 47 19.58 -17.05 1.26
CA SER A 47 20.62 -16.62 2.20
C SER A 47 21.52 -17.78 2.60
N TYR A 48 22.83 -17.53 2.74
CA TYR A 48 23.77 -18.50 3.30
C TYR A 48 23.42 -18.91 4.74
N LEU A 49 22.57 -18.12 5.43
CA LEU A 49 22.06 -18.41 6.76
C LEU A 49 20.87 -19.38 6.76
N TRP A 50 20.22 -19.61 5.61
CA TRP A 50 19.01 -20.43 5.51
C TRP A 50 19.22 -21.85 6.05
N LYS A 51 20.39 -22.44 5.79
CA LYS A 51 20.79 -23.77 6.29
C LYS A 51 20.80 -23.93 7.81
N TYR A 52 20.80 -22.83 8.58
CA TYR A 52 20.72 -22.85 10.04
C TYR A 52 19.29 -22.63 10.56
N THR A 53 18.30 -22.48 9.66
CA THR A 53 16.92 -22.16 10.00
C THR A 53 16.11 -23.44 10.18
N LYS A 54 15.29 -23.48 11.23
CA LYS A 54 14.28 -24.53 11.42
C LYS A 54 12.93 -24.01 10.96
N LEU A 55 12.31 -24.67 9.99
CA LEU A 55 11.01 -24.27 9.46
C LEU A 55 9.87 -24.76 10.37
N LEU A 56 8.97 -23.85 10.74
CA LEU A 56 7.73 -24.16 11.45
C LEU A 56 6.56 -23.62 10.62
N LYS A 57 5.58 -24.47 10.31
CA LYS A 57 4.44 -24.12 9.44
C LYS A 57 3.18 -23.92 10.29
N LEU A 58 2.55 -22.75 10.18
CA LEU A 58 1.22 -22.50 10.73
C LEU A 58 0.18 -22.89 9.67
N THR A 59 -0.77 -23.76 10.03
CA THR A 59 -1.78 -24.30 9.11
C THR A 59 -3.16 -23.68 9.28
N MET A 60 -3.43 -23.05 10.42
CA MET A 60 -4.72 -22.47 10.75
C MET A 60 -4.78 -20.98 10.39
N ASN A 61 -5.66 -20.61 9.45
CA ASN A 61 -5.83 -19.22 9.02
C ASN A 61 -6.85 -18.49 9.91
N MET A 62 -6.35 -17.81 10.94
CA MET A 62 -7.18 -17.05 11.87
C MET A 62 -7.93 -15.86 11.24
N ARG A 63 -7.53 -15.36 10.06
CA ARG A 63 -8.23 -14.25 9.38
C ARG A 63 -9.60 -14.69 8.86
N ILE A 64 -9.73 -15.94 8.41
CA ILE A 64 -10.97 -16.48 7.83
C ILE A 64 -11.85 -17.10 8.94
N ILE A 65 -11.23 -17.72 9.95
CA ILE A 65 -11.95 -18.46 11.01
C ILE A 65 -12.79 -17.56 11.93
N SER A 66 -12.48 -16.26 12.03
CA SER A 66 -13.25 -15.31 12.85
C SER A 66 -14.67 -15.03 12.34
N ASP A 67 -15.08 -15.61 11.22
CA ASP A 67 -16.44 -15.52 10.69
C ASP A 67 -17.20 -16.83 11.01
N PRO A 68 -18.00 -16.89 12.12
CA PRO A 68 -18.69 -18.11 12.54
C PRO A 68 -19.72 -18.63 11.52
N VAL A 69 -19.99 -17.87 10.45
CA VAL A 69 -20.97 -18.21 9.40
C VAL A 69 -20.32 -18.93 8.19
N ASN A 70 -18.99 -18.92 8.05
CA ASN A 70 -18.31 -19.44 6.86
C ASN A 70 -17.56 -20.76 7.10
N THR A 71 -18.18 -21.69 7.83
CA THR A 71 -17.85 -23.11 7.66
C THR A 71 -18.63 -23.62 6.45
N ALA A 72 -17.93 -23.73 5.32
CA ALA A 72 -18.38 -24.43 4.10
C ALA A 72 -19.50 -23.79 3.25
N THR A 73 -19.44 -22.48 2.95
CA THR A 73 -20.06 -22.03 1.69
C THR A 73 -19.05 -22.17 0.56
N ASN A 74 -19.32 -23.12 -0.33
CA ASN A 74 -18.63 -23.28 -1.59
C ASN A 74 -18.45 -21.91 -2.27
N PHE A 75 -17.25 -21.64 -2.81
CA PHE A 75 -16.98 -20.56 -3.75
C PHE A 75 -17.73 -20.72 -5.09
N ASN A 76 -18.77 -21.56 -5.13
CA ASN A 76 -19.54 -21.86 -6.31
C ASN A 76 -20.87 -21.10 -6.26
N ASP A 77 -21.02 -20.23 -7.26
CA ASP A 77 -22.27 -19.91 -7.97
C ASP A 77 -23.02 -18.60 -7.69
N MET A 78 -22.62 -17.68 -6.79
CA MET A 78 -23.46 -16.50 -6.56
C MET A 78 -22.80 -15.14 -6.27
N THR A 79 -21.61 -14.82 -6.80
CA THR A 79 -21.06 -13.45 -6.62
C THR A 79 -20.30 -12.87 -7.80
N PHE A 80 -19.64 -13.64 -8.66
CA PHE A 80 -18.90 -13.05 -9.77
C PHE A 80 -19.82 -12.43 -10.82
N THR A 81 -20.90 -13.13 -11.21
CA THR A 81 -21.83 -12.63 -12.23
C THR A 81 -22.61 -11.42 -11.75
N GLU A 82 -23.13 -11.40 -10.53
CA GLU A 82 -23.80 -10.22 -9.96
C GLU A 82 -22.84 -9.04 -9.77
N TRP A 83 -21.59 -9.30 -9.38
CA TRP A 83 -20.56 -8.27 -9.32
C TRP A 83 -20.23 -7.71 -10.71
N VAL A 84 -19.99 -8.57 -11.72
CA VAL A 84 -19.77 -8.14 -13.12
C VAL A 84 -20.97 -7.34 -13.65
N LEU A 85 -22.20 -7.74 -13.29
CA LEU A 85 -23.42 -7.03 -13.67
C LEU A 85 -23.59 -5.68 -12.94
N SER A 86 -22.98 -5.50 -11.76
CA SER A 86 -23.00 -4.23 -11.00
C SER A 86 -22.00 -3.18 -11.50
N VAL A 87 -21.11 -3.58 -12.41
CA VAL A 87 -20.13 -2.70 -13.04
C VAL A 87 -20.77 -2.09 -14.30
N GLU A 88 -21.58 -1.06 -14.08
CA GLU A 88 -22.51 -0.53 -15.10
C GLU A 88 -21.94 0.63 -15.94
N SER A 89 -20.73 1.15 -15.68
CA SER A 89 -20.21 2.35 -16.37
C SER A 89 -18.91 2.10 -17.15
N ASP A 90 -18.59 2.97 -18.12
CA ASP A 90 -17.27 2.97 -18.81
C ASP A 90 -16.12 3.48 -17.91
N ASN A 91 -16.33 3.61 -16.58
CA ASN A 91 -15.35 4.14 -15.63
C ASN A 91 -15.07 3.19 -14.44
N PRO A 92 -14.02 2.35 -14.55
CA PRO A 92 -13.57 1.43 -13.49
C PRO A 92 -13.25 2.05 -12.14
N ILE A 93 -12.82 3.30 -12.12
CA ILE A 93 -12.54 4.00 -10.86
C ILE A 93 -13.85 4.33 -10.16
N SER A 94 -14.81 4.90 -10.90
CA SER A 94 -16.14 5.27 -10.39
C SER A 94 -16.89 4.04 -9.88
N ASP A 95 -16.95 2.97 -10.67
CA ASP A 95 -17.69 1.76 -10.29
C ASP A 95 -17.12 1.14 -9.01
N LEU A 96 -15.79 0.98 -8.95
CA LEU A 96 -15.15 0.41 -7.78
C LEU A 96 -15.24 1.33 -6.55
N ALA A 97 -15.15 2.64 -6.75
CA ALA A 97 -15.38 3.63 -5.70
C ALA A 97 -16.79 3.54 -5.13
N ASN A 98 -17.81 3.47 -5.98
CA ASN A 98 -19.20 3.35 -5.56
C ASN A 98 -19.46 2.04 -4.82
N ILE A 99 -18.79 0.95 -5.18
CA ILE A 99 -18.94 -0.32 -4.46
C ILE A 99 -18.25 -0.27 -3.09
N VAL A 100 -16.95 0.08 -3.07
CA VAL A 100 -16.13 0.04 -1.84
C VAL A 100 -16.53 1.14 -0.87
N TYR A 101 -16.87 2.31 -1.41
CA TYR A 101 -17.11 3.55 -0.69
C TYR A 101 -18.54 4.10 -0.91
N HIS A 102 -19.55 3.25 -1.14
CA HIS A 102 -20.95 3.64 -1.39
C HIS A 102 -21.51 4.77 -0.51
N ASP A 103 -21.22 4.76 0.80
CA ASP A 103 -21.73 5.77 1.75
C ASP A 103 -20.76 6.95 1.96
N LEU A 104 -19.75 7.15 1.11
CA LEU A 104 -18.70 8.14 1.35
C LEU A 104 -19.23 9.57 1.54
N PRO A 105 -20.18 10.10 0.75
CA PRO A 105 -20.69 11.46 0.94
C PRO A 105 -21.31 11.71 2.32
N THR A 106 -21.83 10.67 2.98
CA THR A 106 -22.45 10.76 4.31
C THR A 106 -21.51 10.31 5.44
N SER A 107 -20.53 9.45 5.14
CA SER A 107 -19.69 8.76 6.12
C SER A 107 -18.20 9.12 6.07
N PHE A 108 -17.79 10.10 5.25
CA PHE A 108 -16.39 10.53 5.10
C PHE A 108 -15.69 10.90 6.42
N GLY A 109 -16.43 11.45 7.40
CA GLY A 109 -15.92 11.74 8.75
C GLY A 109 -15.86 10.55 9.72
N SER A 110 -16.41 9.39 9.34
CA SER A 110 -16.47 8.23 10.22
C SER A 110 -15.18 7.41 10.16
N MET A 111 -14.39 7.46 11.24
CA MET A 111 -13.16 6.67 11.35
C MET A 111 -13.45 5.16 11.24
N ALA A 112 -14.55 4.68 11.82
CA ALA A 112 -14.96 3.28 11.75
C ALA A 112 -15.23 2.84 10.29
N TYR A 113 -15.93 3.69 9.53
CA TYR A 113 -16.21 3.45 8.11
C TYR A 113 -14.92 3.39 7.28
N ILE A 114 -14.07 4.41 7.43
CA ILE A 114 -12.84 4.55 6.64
C ILE A 114 -11.80 3.48 6.97
N LYS A 115 -11.68 3.07 8.25
CA LYS A 115 -10.70 2.09 8.71
C LYS A 115 -10.79 0.75 7.98
N GLN A 116 -12.01 0.29 7.73
CA GLN A 116 -12.29 -1.08 7.26
C GLN A 116 -12.23 -1.24 5.73
N ARG A 117 -11.91 -0.17 4.98
CA ARG A 117 -12.08 -0.11 3.53
C ARG A 117 -10.81 0.44 2.86
N ALA A 118 -10.46 -0.10 1.69
CA ALA A 118 -9.44 0.48 0.82
C ALA A 118 -9.60 0.00 -0.62
N ILE A 119 -9.16 0.82 -1.57
CA ILE A 119 -8.89 0.36 -2.94
C ILE A 119 -7.39 0.05 -3.08
N VAL A 120 -7.04 -1.06 -3.70
CA VAL A 120 -5.66 -1.46 -3.96
C VAL A 120 -5.40 -1.64 -5.44
N THR A 121 -4.22 -1.24 -5.87
CA THR A 121 -3.82 -1.31 -7.28
C THR A 121 -2.30 -1.55 -7.41
N PRO A 122 -1.77 -2.05 -8.54
CA PRO A 122 -0.35 -2.35 -8.65
C PRO A 122 0.57 -1.10 -8.68
N THR A 123 0.10 0.03 -9.21
CA THR A 123 0.96 1.21 -9.50
C THR A 123 0.59 2.43 -8.66
N ASN A 124 1.56 3.30 -8.37
CA ASN A 124 1.28 4.56 -7.67
C ASN A 124 0.44 5.52 -8.51
N GLN A 125 0.60 5.53 -9.84
CA GLN A 125 -0.18 6.38 -10.74
C GLN A 125 -1.69 6.14 -10.57
N ALA A 126 -2.12 4.87 -10.65
CA ALA A 126 -3.53 4.51 -10.46
C ALA A 126 -4.02 4.87 -9.04
N VAL A 127 -3.14 4.78 -8.03
CA VAL A 127 -3.48 5.25 -6.68
C VAL A 127 -3.77 6.75 -6.65
N SER A 128 -2.93 7.57 -7.29
CA SER A 128 -3.15 9.02 -7.35
C SER A 128 -4.45 9.35 -8.08
N GLU A 129 -4.74 8.69 -9.21
CA GLU A 129 -6.01 8.85 -9.95
C GLU A 129 -7.24 8.53 -9.10
N ILE A 130 -7.26 7.38 -8.41
CA ILE A 130 -8.39 6.97 -7.55
C ILE A 130 -8.55 7.91 -6.35
N ASN A 131 -7.43 8.29 -5.71
CA ASN A 131 -7.48 9.19 -4.56
C ASN A 131 -7.98 10.58 -4.94
N SER A 132 -7.57 11.12 -6.09
CA SER A 132 -8.05 12.41 -6.60
C SER A 132 -9.54 12.35 -6.91
N TYR A 133 -10.01 11.26 -7.53
CA TYR A 133 -11.44 11.03 -7.77
C TYR A 133 -12.22 11.05 -6.44
N LEU A 134 -11.84 10.24 -5.45
CA LEU A 134 -12.53 10.16 -4.16
C LEU A 134 -12.45 11.45 -3.33
N LEU A 135 -11.37 12.24 -3.47
CA LEU A 135 -11.26 13.55 -2.84
C LEU A 135 -12.28 14.54 -3.41
N ASN A 136 -12.58 14.46 -4.71
CA ASN A 136 -13.56 15.34 -5.34
C ASN A 136 -15.00 15.03 -4.91
N GLU A 137 -15.30 13.77 -4.61
CA GLU A 137 -16.63 13.32 -4.15
C GLU A 137 -16.99 13.79 -2.73
N ILE A 138 -16.01 14.05 -1.86
CA ILE A 138 -16.30 14.48 -0.49
C ILE A 138 -16.59 15.99 -0.40
N PRO A 139 -17.52 16.41 0.48
CA PRO A 139 -17.80 17.82 0.69
C PRO A 139 -16.66 18.52 1.44
N GLY A 140 -16.65 19.85 1.37
CA GLY A 140 -15.70 20.71 2.08
C GLY A 140 -14.67 21.37 1.17
N ASP A 141 -14.13 22.48 1.65
CA ASP A 141 -13.20 23.30 0.87
C ASP A 141 -11.82 22.63 0.79
N PRO A 142 -11.25 22.51 -0.41
CA PRO A 142 -9.90 21.98 -0.57
C PRO A 142 -8.88 22.98 -0.04
N LYS A 143 -7.82 22.46 0.58
CA LYS A 143 -6.61 23.19 0.90
C LYS A 143 -5.41 22.52 0.26
N THR A 144 -4.68 23.29 -0.52
CA THR A 144 -3.50 22.84 -1.26
C THR A 144 -2.22 23.27 -0.54
N TYR A 145 -1.30 22.33 -0.41
CA TYR A 145 0.03 22.54 0.13
C TYR A 145 1.06 22.26 -0.94
N TYR A 146 1.95 23.23 -1.16
CA TYR A 146 3.06 23.11 -2.10
C TYR A 146 4.35 22.71 -1.39
N SER A 147 5.19 21.93 -2.06
CA SER A 147 6.58 21.68 -1.65
C SER A 147 7.41 22.96 -1.78
N SER A 148 8.60 22.93 -1.19
CA SER A 148 9.61 23.97 -1.34
C SER A 148 10.89 23.27 -1.75
N ASP A 149 11.09 23.12 -3.06
CA ASP A 149 12.20 22.36 -3.62
C ASP A 149 13.36 23.30 -3.99
N THR A 150 14.58 22.88 -3.67
CA THR A 150 15.79 23.65 -3.96
C THR A 150 16.93 22.70 -4.29
N ILE A 151 17.77 23.08 -5.25
CA ILE A 151 18.93 22.29 -5.67
C ILE A 151 20.02 22.46 -4.61
N ALA A 152 20.45 21.34 -4.03
CA ALA A 152 21.66 21.32 -3.21
C ALA A 152 22.88 21.27 -4.14
N SER A 153 23.78 22.26 -4.01
CA SER A 153 25.06 22.29 -4.72
C SER A 153 26.19 22.37 -3.70
N GLU A 154 27.13 21.42 -3.77
CA GLU A 154 28.35 21.44 -2.94
C GLU A 154 29.38 22.47 -3.48
N ASN A 155 29.25 22.88 -4.74
CA ASN A 155 30.13 23.86 -5.39
C ASN A 155 29.40 25.20 -5.60
N ALA A 156 30.12 26.32 -5.65
CA ALA A 156 29.57 27.69 -5.67
C ALA A 156 28.73 28.08 -6.92
N ASN A 157 28.40 27.14 -7.81
CA ASN A 157 27.69 27.39 -9.07
C ASN A 157 26.16 27.21 -8.97
N THR A 158 25.57 27.46 -7.79
CA THR A 158 24.12 27.30 -7.53
C THR A 158 23.27 28.14 -8.50
N SER A 159 23.73 29.34 -8.87
CA SER A 159 23.04 30.25 -9.80
C SER A 159 22.94 29.66 -11.22
N ILE A 160 24.01 29.03 -11.71
CA ILE A 160 24.03 28.41 -13.06
C ILE A 160 23.09 27.19 -13.10
N LEU A 161 23.04 26.42 -12.02
CA LEU A 161 22.13 25.27 -11.92
C LEU A 161 20.66 25.71 -11.80
N GLN A 162 20.36 26.81 -11.12
CA GLN A 162 19.00 27.38 -11.07
C GLN A 162 18.53 27.87 -12.44
N GLU A 163 19.42 28.37 -13.30
CA GLU A 163 19.09 28.73 -14.68
C GLU A 163 18.88 27.50 -15.57
N GLN A 164 19.58 26.40 -15.32
CA GLN A 164 19.45 25.15 -16.09
C GLN A 164 18.23 24.31 -15.71
N TYR A 165 17.79 24.41 -14.45
CA TYR A 165 16.69 23.61 -13.90
C TYR A 165 15.60 24.53 -13.34
N PRO A 166 14.63 24.93 -14.18
CA PRO A 166 13.57 25.83 -13.76
C PRO A 166 12.68 25.19 -12.68
N PRO A 167 12.03 25.99 -11.80
CA PRO A 167 11.16 25.48 -10.75
C PRO A 167 10.06 24.54 -11.27
N GLU A 168 9.51 24.80 -12.45
CA GLU A 168 8.51 23.96 -13.11
C GLU A 168 9.02 22.54 -13.36
N PHE A 169 10.30 22.41 -13.74
CA PHE A 169 10.93 21.11 -13.90
C PHE A 169 11.06 20.41 -12.55
N LEU A 170 11.53 21.10 -11.51
CA LEU A 170 11.65 20.54 -10.15
C LEU A 170 10.30 20.09 -9.61
N ASN A 171 9.25 20.88 -9.81
CA ASN A 171 7.88 20.60 -9.39
C ASN A 171 7.28 19.39 -10.13
N SER A 172 7.78 19.07 -11.32
CA SER A 172 7.36 17.88 -12.10
C SER A 172 8.04 16.58 -11.64
N LEU A 173 9.11 16.66 -10.83
CA LEU A 173 9.82 15.49 -10.35
C LEU A 173 9.01 14.74 -9.31
N SER A 174 8.89 13.43 -9.48
CA SER A 174 8.30 12.53 -8.48
C SER A 174 9.31 11.48 -8.04
N PHE A 175 9.46 11.33 -6.72
CA PHE A 175 10.40 10.38 -6.13
C PHE A 175 9.67 9.34 -5.29
N ASN A 176 10.16 8.10 -5.33
CA ASN A 176 9.61 7.04 -4.50
C ASN A 176 9.81 7.37 -3.00
N GLY A 177 8.71 7.44 -2.25
CA GLY A 177 8.73 7.71 -0.82
C GLY A 177 8.83 9.19 -0.44
N ALA A 178 8.90 10.09 -1.42
CA ALA A 178 8.69 11.52 -1.22
C ALA A 178 7.21 11.88 -1.47
N PRO A 179 6.68 12.92 -0.79
CA PRO A 179 5.40 13.51 -1.16
C PRO A 179 5.48 14.17 -2.54
N GLU A 180 4.32 14.31 -3.19
CA GLU A 180 4.18 15.09 -4.43
C GLU A 180 4.42 16.58 -4.16
N HIS A 181 4.78 17.34 -5.22
CA HIS A 181 4.94 18.79 -5.14
C HIS A 181 3.66 19.47 -4.62
N GLU A 182 2.52 19.04 -5.15
CA GLU A 182 1.20 19.55 -4.79
C GLU A 182 0.42 18.49 -4.00
N ILE A 183 -0.02 18.84 -2.81
CA ILE A 183 -0.91 18.00 -2.01
C ILE A 183 -2.18 18.78 -1.69
N THR A 184 -3.28 18.37 -2.30
CA THR A 184 -4.62 18.91 -2.04
C THR A 184 -5.38 17.99 -1.09
N LEU A 185 -5.91 18.55 0.01
CA LEU A 185 -6.66 17.82 1.05
C LEU A 185 -7.95 18.55 1.40
N LYS A 186 -8.93 17.82 1.90
CA LYS A 186 -10.12 18.36 2.58
C LYS A 186 -10.16 17.84 4.02
N PRO A 187 -10.81 18.54 4.97
CA PRO A 187 -11.08 17.97 6.30
C PRO A 187 -11.73 16.59 6.19
N PHE A 188 -11.45 15.71 7.16
CA PHE A 188 -11.98 14.33 7.20
C PHE A 188 -11.46 13.38 6.11
N THR A 189 -10.43 13.78 5.37
CA THR A 189 -9.78 12.88 4.41
C THR A 189 -8.78 11.95 5.12
N PRO A 190 -8.71 10.65 4.80
CA PRO A 190 -7.64 9.78 5.25
C PRO A 190 -6.34 10.07 4.51
N ILE A 191 -5.28 10.23 5.28
CA ILE A 191 -3.90 10.36 4.80
C ILE A 191 -3.03 9.23 5.35
N MET A 192 -1.91 8.97 4.71
CA MET A 192 -0.90 8.00 5.14
C MET A 192 0.46 8.67 5.25
N LEU A 193 1.18 8.41 6.33
CA LEU A 193 2.56 8.85 6.51
C LEU A 193 3.53 8.09 5.59
N LEU A 194 4.45 8.82 4.98
CA LEU A 194 5.48 8.30 4.08
C LEU A 194 6.80 8.00 4.79
N ARG A 195 7.01 8.54 5.99
CA ARG A 195 8.24 8.37 6.77
C ARG A 195 7.97 8.26 8.26
N ASN A 196 8.96 7.76 8.97
CA ASN A 196 8.93 7.73 10.44
C ASN A 196 9.14 9.15 10.98
N LEU A 197 8.16 9.66 11.71
CA LEU A 197 8.25 10.94 12.42
C LEU A 197 8.48 10.73 13.92
N SER A 198 7.72 9.83 14.52
CA SER A 198 7.82 9.49 15.93
C SER A 198 7.31 8.07 16.17
N PRO A 199 8.17 7.05 16.02
CA PRO A 199 7.76 5.65 16.18
C PRO A 199 7.19 5.32 17.56
N SER A 200 7.72 5.94 18.61
CA SER A 200 7.21 5.79 19.98
C SER A 200 5.76 6.24 20.14
N ASN A 201 5.32 7.18 19.30
CA ASN A 201 3.96 7.73 19.30
C ASN A 201 3.10 7.18 18.14
N GLY A 202 3.53 6.08 17.51
CA GLY A 202 2.79 5.44 16.40
C GLY A 202 2.84 6.18 15.07
N LEU A 203 3.63 7.25 14.94
CA LEU A 203 3.80 8.02 13.71
C LEU A 203 4.93 7.41 12.84
N CYS A 204 4.64 6.24 12.28
CA CYS A 204 5.52 5.47 11.42
C CYS A 204 5.13 5.61 9.94
N ASN A 205 6.02 5.20 9.04
CA ASN A 205 5.68 5.00 7.63
C ASN A 205 4.53 3.99 7.51
N GLY A 206 3.48 4.35 6.77
CA GLY A 206 2.28 3.55 6.60
C GLY A 206 1.17 3.84 7.62
N THR A 207 1.44 4.59 8.70
CA THR A 207 0.39 4.99 9.65
C THR A 207 -0.67 5.82 8.91
N ARG A 208 -1.91 5.36 8.99
CA ARG A 208 -3.08 6.05 8.45
C ARG A 208 -3.63 7.02 9.49
N ILE A 209 -4.02 8.21 9.05
CA ILE A 209 -4.51 9.29 9.91
C ILE A 209 -5.76 9.89 9.25
N LEU A 210 -6.82 10.06 10.01
CA LEU A 210 -8.01 10.80 9.58
C LEU A 210 -7.78 12.28 9.88
N VAL A 211 -7.74 13.12 8.85
CA VAL A 211 -7.57 14.57 9.04
C VAL A 211 -8.78 15.14 9.77
N THR A 212 -8.56 15.92 10.83
CA THR A 212 -9.64 16.64 11.54
C THR A 212 -9.60 18.14 11.25
N LYS A 213 -8.40 18.71 11.10
CA LYS A 213 -8.21 20.13 10.82
C LYS A 213 -6.96 20.39 9.99
N LEU A 214 -7.11 21.26 8.98
CA LEU A 214 -6.05 21.71 8.09
C LEU A 214 -5.61 23.12 8.49
N GLY A 215 -4.44 23.25 9.12
CA GLY A 215 -3.81 24.53 9.45
C GLY A 215 -2.87 25.02 8.35
N GLU A 216 -2.19 26.16 8.55
CA GLU A 216 -1.18 26.64 7.59
C GLU A 216 0.09 25.80 7.60
N ASN A 217 0.60 25.52 8.80
CA ASN A 217 1.87 24.83 9.02
C ASN A 217 1.72 23.57 9.87
N VAL A 218 0.49 23.08 10.02
CA VAL A 218 0.20 21.90 10.83
C VAL A 218 -1.07 21.22 10.32
N ILE A 219 -1.03 19.89 10.26
CA ILE A 219 -2.21 19.06 10.00
C ILE A 219 -2.54 18.31 11.29
N TYR A 220 -3.78 18.42 11.73
CA TYR A 220 -4.30 17.67 12.87
C TYR A 220 -5.13 16.49 12.39
N GLY A 221 -5.06 15.39 13.13
CA GLY A 221 -5.85 14.21 12.82
C GLY A 221 -5.88 13.19 13.95
N LEU A 222 -6.49 12.05 13.65
CA LEU A 222 -6.62 10.90 14.53
C LEU A 222 -5.99 9.67 13.88
N ILE A 223 -5.22 8.88 14.64
CA ILE A 223 -4.63 7.64 14.11
C ILE A 223 -5.73 6.63 13.78
N ILE A 224 -5.68 6.05 12.58
CA ILE A 224 -6.59 5.01 12.11
C ILE A 224 -5.97 3.63 12.35
N GLY A 225 -6.59 2.85 13.22
CA GLY A 225 -6.17 1.47 13.52
C GLY A 225 -4.89 1.37 14.37
N GLY A 226 -4.48 0.13 14.64
CA GLY A 226 -3.31 -0.16 15.47
C GLY A 226 -3.55 0.08 16.97
N THR A 227 -2.48 0.01 17.77
CA THR A 227 -2.55 0.13 19.23
C THR A 227 -2.89 1.54 19.73
N LEU A 228 -2.63 2.56 18.92
CA LEU A 228 -2.86 3.98 19.24
C LEU A 228 -4.04 4.56 18.47
N GLU A 229 -4.97 3.73 18.00
CA GLU A 229 -6.18 4.15 17.30
C GLU A 229 -6.94 5.24 18.06
N GLY A 230 -7.41 6.27 17.35
CA GLY A 230 -8.12 7.41 17.92
C GLY A 230 -7.23 8.42 18.65
N SER A 231 -5.93 8.16 18.80
CA SER A 231 -5.02 9.12 19.42
C SER A 231 -4.89 10.38 18.55
N PRO A 232 -4.99 11.58 19.13
CA PRO A 232 -4.81 12.83 18.40
C PRO A 232 -3.35 13.05 18.05
N VAL A 233 -3.12 13.55 16.84
CA VAL A 233 -1.79 13.80 16.31
C VAL A 233 -1.74 15.16 15.61
N ALA A 234 -0.58 15.79 15.68
CA ALA A 234 -0.25 17.02 14.96
C ALA A 234 1.00 16.78 14.13
N ILE A 235 0.92 17.00 12.82
CA ILE A 235 2.03 16.89 11.89
C ILE A 235 2.47 18.31 11.56
N PRO A 236 3.59 18.82 12.12
CA PRO A 236 4.10 20.14 11.78
C PRO A 236 4.80 20.15 10.41
N ARG A 237 4.71 21.28 9.71
CA ARG A 237 5.24 21.46 8.35
C ARG A 237 6.71 21.89 8.36
N ARG A 238 7.54 21.06 7.71
CA ARG A 238 8.69 21.53 6.91
C ARG A 238 8.44 21.19 5.44
N GLN A 239 8.05 19.95 5.21
CA GLN A 239 7.27 19.45 4.08
C GLN A 239 6.40 18.33 4.66
N PHE A 240 5.14 18.20 4.25
CA PHE A 240 4.27 17.16 4.82
C PHE A 240 4.61 15.81 4.19
N PRO A 241 5.13 14.83 4.94
CA PRO A 241 5.51 13.53 4.38
C PRO A 241 4.29 12.62 4.35
N ILE A 242 3.25 13.02 3.62
CA ILE A 242 1.94 12.36 3.60
C ILE A 242 1.46 12.17 2.17
N ARG A 243 0.48 11.30 2.01
CA ARG A 243 -0.33 11.13 0.78
C ARG A 243 -1.76 10.80 1.14
N LEU A 244 -2.69 11.04 0.22
CA LEU A 244 -4.06 10.53 0.31
C LEU A 244 -4.08 9.00 0.43
N CYS A 245 -5.06 8.47 1.16
CA CYS A 245 -5.12 7.06 1.53
C CYS A 245 -6.54 6.47 1.49
N TYR A 246 -7.33 6.78 0.47
CA TYR A 246 -8.46 5.94 0.10
C TYR A 246 -7.99 4.71 -0.71
N ALA A 247 -7.04 4.95 -1.60
CA ALA A 247 -6.33 3.94 -2.35
C ALA A 247 -4.87 3.80 -1.91
N MET A 248 -4.31 2.60 -2.04
CA MET A 248 -2.90 2.30 -1.81
C MET A 248 -2.39 1.24 -2.78
N THR A 249 -1.07 1.08 -2.88
CA THR A 249 -0.55 0.00 -3.71
C THR A 249 -0.75 -1.36 -3.03
N ILE A 250 -0.86 -2.43 -3.82
CA ILE A 250 -0.95 -3.80 -3.31
C ILE A 250 0.19 -4.07 -2.31
N ASN A 251 1.41 -3.67 -2.63
CA ASN A 251 2.57 -3.84 -1.74
C ASN A 251 2.37 -3.12 -0.39
N LYS A 252 1.77 -1.93 -0.36
CA LYS A 252 1.48 -1.19 0.88
C LYS A 252 0.34 -1.80 1.70
N SER A 253 -0.56 -2.56 1.07
CA SER A 253 -1.64 -3.27 1.77
C SER A 253 -1.16 -4.55 2.50
N GLN A 254 0.07 -5.02 2.23
CA GLN A 254 0.59 -6.26 2.80
C GLN A 254 0.57 -6.21 4.34
N GLY A 255 0.01 -7.26 4.94
CA GLY A 255 -0.12 -7.37 6.40
C GLY A 255 -1.39 -6.73 6.97
N GLN A 256 -2.10 -5.89 6.21
CA GLN A 256 -3.36 -5.29 6.66
C GLN A 256 -4.54 -6.28 6.53
N THR A 257 -5.59 -6.09 7.34
CA THR A 257 -6.87 -6.81 7.24
C THR A 257 -7.99 -5.79 7.11
N LEU A 258 -8.81 -5.94 6.08
CA LEU A 258 -9.91 -5.02 5.74
C LEU A 258 -11.22 -5.81 5.62
N GLU A 259 -12.36 -5.13 5.77
CA GLU A 259 -13.68 -5.75 5.59
C GLU A 259 -14.19 -5.56 4.17
N GLN A 260 -13.87 -4.44 3.54
CA GLN A 260 -14.12 -4.21 2.12
C GLN A 260 -12.82 -3.84 1.42
N ILE A 261 -12.56 -4.49 0.29
CA ILE A 261 -11.41 -4.19 -0.55
C ILE A 261 -11.84 -4.17 -2.02
N GLY A 262 -11.50 -3.07 -2.69
CA GLY A 262 -11.55 -3.00 -4.14
C GLY A 262 -10.17 -3.27 -4.71
N VAL A 263 -10.04 -4.17 -5.67
CA VAL A 263 -8.80 -4.43 -6.41
C VAL A 263 -8.99 -3.87 -7.82
N LEU A 264 -8.32 -2.76 -8.13
CA LEU A 264 -8.34 -2.18 -9.47
C LEU A 264 -7.07 -2.56 -10.24
N LEU A 265 -7.25 -3.33 -11.30
CA LEU A 265 -6.18 -3.75 -12.20
C LEU A 265 -6.34 -3.08 -13.57
N THR A 266 -5.99 -1.78 -13.68
CA THR A 266 -5.84 -1.08 -14.97
C THR A 266 -4.59 -1.53 -15.74
N ARG A 267 -3.65 -2.14 -15.01
CA ARG A 267 -2.47 -2.84 -15.53
C ARG A 267 -2.36 -4.19 -14.81
N PRO A 268 -1.83 -5.23 -15.48
CA PRO A 268 -1.56 -6.50 -14.82
C PRO A 268 -0.61 -6.34 -13.63
N VAL A 269 -0.69 -7.24 -12.65
CA VAL A 269 0.34 -7.36 -11.62
C VAL A 269 1.68 -7.72 -12.28
N PHE A 270 2.77 -7.21 -11.71
CA PHE A 270 4.10 -7.30 -12.30
C PHE A 270 5.10 -8.05 -11.42
N SER A 271 4.71 -8.43 -10.20
CA SER A 271 5.57 -9.14 -9.26
C SER A 271 4.87 -10.33 -8.61
N HIS A 272 5.69 -11.25 -8.11
CA HIS A 272 5.25 -12.44 -7.38
C HIS A 272 4.31 -12.08 -6.24
N GLY A 273 3.22 -12.85 -6.12
CA GLY A 273 2.37 -12.80 -4.93
C GLY A 273 1.53 -11.54 -4.79
N GLN A 274 1.60 -10.57 -5.71
CA GLN A 274 0.80 -9.33 -5.62
C GLN A 274 -0.71 -9.62 -5.61
N LEU A 275 -1.20 -10.45 -6.53
CA LEU A 275 -2.62 -10.79 -6.58
C LEU A 275 -3.05 -11.56 -5.32
N TYR A 276 -2.20 -12.47 -4.83
CA TYR A 276 -2.43 -13.17 -3.57
C TYR A 276 -2.49 -12.19 -2.38
N VAL A 277 -1.58 -11.22 -2.31
CA VAL A 277 -1.60 -10.17 -1.28
C VAL A 277 -2.91 -9.41 -1.32
N ALA A 278 -3.32 -8.92 -2.50
CA ALA A 278 -4.56 -8.15 -2.66
C ALA A 278 -5.80 -8.93 -2.18
N ILE A 279 -5.99 -10.15 -2.69
CA ILE A 279 -7.17 -10.98 -2.38
C ILE A 279 -7.18 -11.42 -0.91
N SER A 280 -6.02 -11.71 -0.32
CA SER A 280 -5.93 -12.22 1.05
C SER A 280 -6.12 -11.15 2.14
N ARG A 281 -6.38 -9.88 1.79
CA ARG A 281 -6.59 -8.80 2.77
C ARG A 281 -8.00 -8.82 3.39
N VAL A 282 -8.96 -9.44 2.72
CA VAL A 282 -10.36 -9.50 3.18
C VAL A 282 -10.64 -10.77 4.01
N ARG A 283 -11.70 -10.73 4.82
CA ARG A 283 -12.15 -11.87 5.63
C ARG A 283 -13.17 -12.77 4.92
N SER A 284 -13.98 -12.22 4.02
CA SER A 284 -15.05 -12.93 3.31
C SER A 284 -15.07 -12.57 1.82
N ALA A 285 -15.63 -13.46 0.99
CA ALA A 285 -15.77 -13.21 -0.45
C ALA A 285 -16.64 -11.98 -0.75
N LYS A 286 -17.65 -11.70 0.09
CA LYS A 286 -18.56 -10.54 -0.06
C LYS A 286 -17.84 -9.19 0.04
N GLY A 287 -16.72 -9.14 0.76
CA GLY A 287 -15.93 -7.91 0.90
C GLY A 287 -14.90 -7.69 -0.19
N LEU A 288 -14.80 -8.58 -1.17
CA LEU A 288 -13.80 -8.53 -2.23
C LEU A 288 -14.46 -8.15 -3.56
N HIS A 289 -13.99 -7.06 -4.15
CA HIS A 289 -14.46 -6.55 -5.43
C HIS A 289 -13.26 -6.35 -6.36
N ILE A 290 -13.27 -6.86 -7.58
CA ILE A 290 -12.05 -6.88 -8.44
C ILE A 290 -12.34 -6.33 -9.84
N ALA A 291 -12.14 -5.04 -10.07
CA ALA A 291 -12.24 -4.46 -11.41
C ALA A 291 -10.96 -4.69 -12.22
N VAL A 292 -11.08 -5.38 -13.36
CA VAL A 292 -9.97 -5.53 -14.32
C VAL A 292 -10.30 -4.71 -15.55
N ALA A 293 -9.45 -3.74 -15.86
CA ALA A 293 -9.68 -2.83 -16.96
C ALA A 293 -8.37 -2.48 -17.68
N ASN A 294 -8.52 -1.86 -18.83
CA ASN A 294 -7.41 -1.29 -19.58
C ASN A 294 -7.16 0.16 -19.18
N THR A 295 -6.06 0.69 -19.69
CA THR A 295 -5.77 2.13 -19.61
C THR A 295 -6.79 2.98 -20.36
N ASP A 296 -7.56 2.42 -21.29
CA ASP A 296 -8.67 3.11 -21.98
C ASP A 296 -10.01 2.98 -21.25
N GLY A 297 -10.03 2.46 -20.01
CA GLY A 297 -11.24 2.31 -19.19
C GLY A 297 -12.05 1.05 -19.48
N LYS A 298 -11.77 0.33 -20.59
CA LYS A 298 -12.55 -0.86 -20.96
C LYS A 298 -12.24 -2.05 -20.08
N TYR A 299 -13.29 -2.74 -19.63
CA TYR A 299 -13.15 -3.94 -18.82
C TYR A 299 -12.53 -5.12 -19.59
N ARG A 300 -11.90 -6.00 -18.82
CA ARG A 300 -11.42 -7.30 -19.24
C ARG A 300 -11.92 -8.37 -18.27
N ASP A 301 -12.06 -9.58 -18.79
CA ASP A 301 -12.46 -10.79 -18.07
C ASP A 301 -11.25 -11.57 -17.51
N PHE A 302 -10.02 -11.22 -17.89
CA PHE A 302 -8.81 -11.87 -17.39
C PHE A 302 -7.67 -10.90 -17.07
N THR A 303 -6.79 -11.34 -16.15
CA THR A 303 -5.52 -10.68 -15.84
C THR A 303 -4.42 -11.71 -15.60
N ARG A 304 -3.17 -11.30 -15.79
CA ARG A 304 -2.00 -12.19 -15.58
C ARG A 304 -1.68 -12.29 -14.09
N ASN A 305 -1.62 -13.51 -13.56
CA ASN A 305 -1.04 -13.79 -12.24
C ASN A 305 0.44 -14.17 -12.38
N ILE A 306 1.29 -13.70 -11.45
CA ILE A 306 2.73 -13.96 -11.45
C ILE A 306 3.10 -14.76 -10.20
N VAL A 307 3.64 -15.96 -10.41
CA VAL A 307 4.05 -16.89 -9.35
C VAL A 307 5.45 -17.41 -9.68
N TYR A 308 6.42 -17.23 -8.77
CA TYR A 308 7.76 -17.79 -8.86
C TYR A 308 7.75 -19.04 -8.00
N ARG A 309 7.82 -20.21 -8.64
CA ARG A 309 7.71 -21.49 -7.93
C ARG A 309 8.98 -21.84 -7.16
N GLU A 310 10.10 -21.30 -7.61
CA GLU A 310 11.45 -21.48 -7.03
C GLU A 310 11.56 -20.96 -5.60
N VAL A 311 10.61 -20.13 -5.15
CA VAL A 311 10.54 -19.66 -3.77
C VAL A 311 10.12 -20.80 -2.83
N PHE A 312 9.34 -21.76 -3.33
CA PHE A 312 8.77 -22.85 -2.53
C PHE A 312 9.65 -24.10 -2.47
N GLU A 313 10.58 -24.27 -3.41
CA GLU A 313 11.48 -25.43 -3.49
C GLU A 313 12.30 -25.64 -2.20
N GLU A 314 12.69 -24.53 -1.55
CA GLU A 314 13.50 -24.54 -0.31
C GLU A 314 12.65 -24.62 0.97
N LEU A 315 11.32 -24.78 0.84
CA LEU A 315 10.35 -24.84 1.95
C LEU A 315 9.77 -26.24 2.18
N GLU A 316 10.11 -27.19 1.33
CA GLU A 316 9.76 -28.62 1.45
C GLU A 316 10.83 -29.35 2.26
#